data_AF-A0A9P1M773-F1
#
_entry.id   AF-A0A9P1M773-F1
#
_cell.length_a   1.000
_cell.length_b   1.000
_cell.length_c   1.000
_cell.angle_alpha   90.00
_cell.angle_beta   90.00
_cell.angle_gamma   90.00
#
_symmetry.space_group_name_H-M   'P 1'
#
loop_
_entity.id
_entity.type
_entity.pdbx_description
1 polymer ?
#
loop_
_entity_poly.entity_id
_entity_poly.type
_entity_poly.pdbx_seq_one_letter_code
_entity_poly.pdbx_strand_id
1 'polypeptide(L)'
;MSGSSHSPTHHRQRSDLTCSPAPSRPAVPTKSSSVDPVVSQALEIARESPDGASDPTISNILENALNQIWAKVQAAPDSYIMSRDEFSLFNFYQHRFVGDKLAIAARRRYWDNASA
;
A
#
# COMPACT_ATOMS: atom_id res chain seq x y z
N MET A 1 -26.47 60.99 -21.05
CA MET A 1 -25.08 60.80 -21.49
C MET A 1 -24.20 60.76 -20.26
N SER A 2 -23.53 59.62 -20.07
CA SER A 2 -22.35 59.27 -19.27
C SER A 2 -21.96 60.06 -18.01
N GLY A 3 -21.63 59.31 -16.95
CA GLY A 3 -20.78 59.81 -15.86
C GLY A 3 -20.62 58.88 -14.66
N SER A 4 -20.33 57.59 -14.86
CA SER A 4 -20.02 56.67 -13.75
C SER A 4 -18.64 57.01 -13.15
N SER A 5 -18.62 57.51 -11.91
CA SER A 5 -17.42 57.63 -11.08
C SER A 5 -17.08 56.29 -10.44
N HIS A 6 -15.94 55.68 -10.81
CA HIS A 6 -15.32 54.62 -10.02
C HIS A 6 -13.87 54.98 -9.71
N SER A 7 -13.56 55.02 -8.42
CA SER A 7 -12.24 55.27 -7.84
C SER A 7 -11.25 54.12 -8.10
N PRO A 8 -9.93 54.37 -8.13
CA PRO A 8 -8.93 53.34 -8.30
C PRO A 8 -8.60 52.70 -6.94
N THR A 9 -8.84 51.40 -6.80
CA THR A 9 -8.35 50.62 -5.65
C THR A 9 -7.12 49.83 -6.09
N HIS A 10 -5.95 50.21 -5.59
CA HIS A 10 -4.74 49.39 -5.64
C HIS A 10 -4.91 48.19 -4.71
N HIS A 11 -5.04 46.99 -5.29
CA HIS A 11 -4.77 45.74 -4.60
C HIS A 11 -3.77 44.93 -5.42
N ARG A 12 -2.53 44.96 -4.95
CA ARG A 12 -1.41 44.06 -5.23
C ARG A 12 -1.77 42.65 -4.74
N GLN A 13 -1.49 41.60 -5.51
CA GLN A 13 -0.78 40.36 -5.08
C GLN A 13 -0.92 39.19 -6.11
N ARG A 14 0.23 38.57 -6.44
CA ARG A 14 0.49 37.18 -6.91
C ARG A 14 0.15 36.78 -8.37
N SER A 15 1.21 36.65 -9.16
CA SER A 15 1.36 35.58 -10.16
C SER A 15 2.81 35.14 -10.22
N ASP A 16 3.23 34.43 -9.17
CA ASP A 16 4.46 33.65 -9.20
C ASP A 16 4.09 32.21 -9.66
N LEU A 17 4.79 31.75 -10.71
CA LEU A 17 5.13 30.35 -11.01
C LEU A 17 4.10 29.45 -11.72
N THR A 18 4.41 29.10 -12.97
CA THR A 18 4.35 27.71 -13.48
C THR A 18 5.34 27.59 -14.65
N CYS A 19 6.61 27.22 -14.39
CA CYS A 19 7.14 25.85 -14.42
C CYS A 19 7.14 25.22 -15.83
N SER A 20 8.32 25.26 -16.47
CA SER A 20 8.75 24.40 -17.58
C SER A 20 9.33 23.06 -17.02
N PRO A 21 9.88 22.14 -17.84
CA PRO A 21 9.24 20.95 -18.42
C PRO A 21 9.80 19.58 -17.90
N ALA A 22 9.01 18.49 -18.07
CA ALA A 22 9.34 17.04 -18.22
C ALA A 22 10.40 16.35 -17.30
N PRO A 23 10.22 15.08 -16.83
CA PRO A 23 10.26 13.91 -17.73
C PRO A 23 9.34 12.74 -17.35
N SER A 24 8.96 11.97 -18.37
CA SER A 24 8.44 10.60 -18.24
C SER A 24 9.49 9.71 -17.57
N ARG A 25 9.30 9.38 -16.28
CA ARG A 25 9.96 8.24 -15.63
C ARG A 25 8.97 7.07 -15.64
N PRO A 26 9.27 5.93 -16.30
CA PRO A 26 8.81 4.67 -15.78
C PRO A 26 9.66 4.39 -14.54
N ALA A 27 9.25 4.94 -13.40
CA ALA A 27 9.72 4.41 -12.14
C ALA A 27 9.05 3.04 -12.01
N VAL A 28 9.75 1.98 -12.39
CA VAL A 28 9.54 0.68 -11.76
C VAL A 28 10.11 0.81 -10.36
N PRO A 29 9.29 0.91 -9.29
CA PRO A 29 9.83 0.63 -7.98
C PRO A 29 10.03 -0.88 -7.94
N THR A 30 11.25 -1.34 -8.20
CA THR A 30 11.72 -2.63 -7.67
C THR A 30 11.73 -2.47 -6.15
N LYS A 31 10.54 -2.60 -5.57
CA LYS A 31 10.36 -2.62 -4.13
C LYS A 31 11.14 -3.81 -3.63
N SER A 32 12.17 -3.51 -2.86
CA SER A 32 12.79 -4.38 -1.86
C SER A 32 11.70 -4.93 -0.95
N SER A 33 10.97 -5.90 -1.49
CA SER A 33 9.89 -6.60 -0.85
C SER A 33 10.56 -7.76 -0.15
N SER A 34 10.53 -7.76 1.18
CA SER A 34 11.14 -8.79 2.02
C SER A 34 10.37 -10.12 1.96
N VAL A 35 9.66 -10.36 0.85
CA VAL A 35 8.92 -11.57 0.55
C VAL A 35 9.70 -12.33 -0.52
N ASP A 36 9.68 -13.66 -0.44
CA ASP A 36 10.39 -14.50 -1.39
C ASP A 36 10.00 -14.14 -2.83
N PRO A 37 10.94 -14.08 -3.79
CA PRO A 37 10.64 -13.73 -5.18
C PRO A 37 9.50 -14.56 -5.77
N VAL A 38 9.33 -15.81 -5.33
CA VAL A 38 8.21 -16.67 -5.76
C VAL A 38 6.85 -16.13 -5.29
N VAL A 39 6.80 -15.53 -4.10
CA VAL A 39 5.60 -14.93 -3.52
C VAL A 39 5.24 -13.65 -4.24
N SER A 40 6.23 -12.80 -4.53
CA SER A 40 6.02 -11.58 -5.32
C SER A 40 5.42 -11.91 -6.69
N GLN A 41 5.97 -12.92 -7.38
CA GLN A 41 5.46 -13.37 -8.67
C GLN A 41 4.06 -14.00 -8.56
N ALA A 42 3.83 -14.83 -7.53
CA ALA A 42 2.51 -15.42 -7.27
C ALA A 42 1.44 -14.34 -7.01
N LEU A 43 1.81 -13.29 -6.28
CA LEU A 43 0.93 -12.19 -5.92
C LEU A 43 0.67 -11.25 -7.12
N GLU A 44 1.64 -11.12 -8.02
CA GLU A 44 1.47 -10.47 -9.32
C GLU A 44 0.45 -11.23 -10.17
N ILE A 45 0.61 -12.54 -10.35
CA ILE A 45 -0.33 -13.40 -11.09
C ILE A 45 -1.73 -13.35 -10.48
N ALA A 46 -1.84 -13.48 -9.15
CA ALA A 46 -3.12 -13.42 -8.43
C ALA A 46 -3.82 -12.05 -8.55
N ARG A 47 -3.05 -10.97 -8.75
CA ARG A 47 -3.59 -9.62 -8.97
C ARG A 47 -3.93 -9.35 -10.42
N GLU A 48 -3.12 -9.81 -11.36
CA GLU A 48 -3.35 -9.63 -12.79
C GLU A 48 -4.50 -10.51 -13.30
N SER A 49 -4.80 -11.61 -12.62
CA SER A 49 -5.87 -12.52 -13.00
C SER A 49 -6.54 -13.15 -11.78
N PRO A 50 -7.86 -12.96 -11.60
CA PRO A 50 -8.64 -13.66 -10.58
C PRO A 50 -8.56 -15.19 -10.69
N ASP A 51 -8.43 -15.72 -11.91
CA ASP A 51 -8.18 -17.16 -12.15
C ASP A 51 -6.79 -17.59 -11.67
N GLY A 52 -5.79 -16.72 -11.81
CA GLY A 52 -4.43 -16.94 -11.30
C GLY A 52 -4.40 -17.06 -9.78
N ALA A 53 -5.28 -16.33 -9.07
CA ALA A 53 -5.43 -16.47 -7.62
C ALA A 53 -6.10 -17.80 -7.21
N SER A 54 -6.82 -18.45 -8.11
CA SER A 54 -7.45 -19.76 -7.89
C SER A 54 -6.55 -20.94 -8.30
N ASP A 55 -5.39 -20.66 -8.90
CA ASP A 55 -4.43 -21.70 -9.24
C ASP A 55 -3.90 -22.37 -7.95
N PRO A 56 -3.89 -23.71 -7.86
CA PRO A 56 -3.43 -24.42 -6.68
C PRO A 56 -1.96 -24.15 -6.32
N THR A 57 -1.10 -23.90 -7.32
CA THR A 57 0.32 -23.60 -7.12
C THR A 57 0.49 -22.21 -6.52
N ILE A 58 -0.19 -21.22 -7.10
CA ILE A 58 -0.20 -19.83 -6.61
C ILE A 58 -0.79 -19.77 -5.21
N SER A 59 -1.92 -20.45 -4.98
CA SER A 59 -2.55 -20.56 -3.66
C SER A 59 -1.58 -21.14 -2.63
N ASN A 60 -0.89 -22.25 -2.95
CA ASN A 60 0.10 -22.86 -2.04
C ASN A 60 1.25 -21.91 -1.71
N ILE A 61 1.77 -21.17 -2.69
CA ILE A 61 2.86 -20.21 -2.49
C ILE A 61 2.41 -19.09 -1.55
N LEU A 62 1.24 -18.51 -1.82
CA LEU A 62 0.66 -17.44 -1.01
C LEU A 62 0.33 -17.92 0.41
N GLU A 63 -0.22 -19.12 0.56
CA GLU A 63 -0.50 -19.74 1.86
C GLU A 63 0.79 -20.05 2.63
N ASN A 64 1.84 -20.57 1.99
CA ASN A 64 3.10 -20.85 2.64
C ASN A 64 3.77 -19.57 3.17
N ALA A 65 3.76 -18.50 2.37
CA ALA A 65 4.27 -17.20 2.79
C ALA A 65 3.44 -16.57 3.90
N LEU A 66 2.12 -16.72 3.85
CA LEU A 66 1.22 -16.31 4.92
C LEU A 66 1.55 -17.05 6.22
N ASN A 67 1.76 -18.36 6.16
CA ASN A 67 2.13 -19.17 7.33
C ASN A 67 3.47 -18.72 7.93
N GLN A 68 4.43 -18.31 7.11
CA GLN A 68 5.70 -17.75 7.60
C GLN A 68 5.51 -16.41 8.34
N ILE A 69 4.72 -15.50 7.76
CA ILE A 69 4.39 -14.22 8.40
C ILE A 69 3.61 -14.49 9.70
N TRP A 70 2.66 -15.42 9.68
CA TRP A 70 1.87 -15.79 10.84
C TRP A 70 2.71 -16.44 11.94
N ALA A 71 3.69 -17.29 11.59
CA ALA A 71 4.64 -17.84 12.53
C ALA A 71 5.49 -16.73 13.20
N LYS A 72 5.91 -15.71 12.44
CA LYS A 72 6.61 -14.53 12.98
C LYS A 72 5.73 -13.72 13.93
N VAL A 73 4.47 -13.49 13.57
CA VAL A 73 3.48 -12.82 14.44
C VAL A 73 3.26 -13.61 15.73
N GLN A 74 3.12 -14.93 15.65
CA GLN A 74 2.93 -15.77 16.85
C GLN A 74 4.19 -15.84 17.71
N ALA A 75 5.38 -15.85 17.10
CA ALA A 75 6.65 -15.85 17.83
C ALA A 75 6.92 -14.52 18.53
N ALA A 76 6.50 -13.40 17.94
CA ALA A 76 6.72 -12.06 18.46
C ALA A 76 5.47 -11.16 18.30
N PRO A 77 4.38 -11.45 19.03
CA PRO A 77 3.08 -10.79 18.83
C PRO A 77 3.09 -9.29 19.14
N ASP A 78 4.02 -8.84 19.98
CA ASP A 78 4.13 -7.44 20.39
C ASP A 78 5.25 -6.66 19.70
N SER A 79 6.25 -7.35 19.14
CA SER A 79 7.42 -6.70 18.51
C SER A 79 7.45 -6.80 17.00
N TYR A 80 6.78 -7.81 16.41
CA TYR A 80 6.79 -7.97 14.97
C TYR A 80 5.76 -7.07 14.31
N ILE A 81 6.23 -6.20 13.42
CA ILE A 81 5.42 -5.32 12.58
C ILE A 81 5.57 -5.83 11.15
N MET A 82 4.45 -6.22 10.52
CA MET A 82 4.46 -6.65 9.12
C MET A 82 4.87 -5.51 8.20
N SER A 83 5.65 -5.82 7.17
CA SER A 83 5.96 -4.88 6.09
C SER A 83 4.75 -4.69 5.17
N ARG A 84 4.77 -3.68 4.30
CA ARG A 84 3.65 -3.40 3.36
C ARG A 84 3.31 -4.59 2.45
N ASP A 85 4.32 -5.33 2.00
CA ASP A 85 4.14 -6.52 1.14
C ASP A 85 3.57 -7.70 1.93
N GLU A 86 4.08 -7.95 3.14
CA GLU A 86 3.56 -8.96 4.07
C GLU A 86 2.11 -8.66 4.45
N PHE A 87 1.80 -7.40 4.76
CA PHE A 87 0.45 -6.93 5.03
C PHE A 87 -0.47 -7.09 3.82
N SER A 88 0.04 -6.94 2.59
CA SER A 88 -0.77 -7.13 1.38
C SER A 88 -1.25 -8.58 1.26
N LEU A 89 -0.39 -9.55 1.58
CA LEU A 89 -0.73 -10.97 1.63
C LEU A 89 -1.68 -11.26 2.79
N PHE A 90 -1.38 -10.74 3.99
CA PHE A 90 -2.22 -10.90 5.16
C PHE A 90 -3.63 -10.33 4.95
N ASN A 91 -3.72 -9.18 4.29
CA ASN A 91 -4.96 -8.50 3.93
C ASN A 91 -5.76 -9.28 2.88
N PHE A 92 -5.08 -9.95 1.94
CA PHE A 92 -5.74 -10.85 0.98
C PHE A 92 -6.47 -11.99 1.71
N TYR A 93 -5.84 -12.55 2.75
CA TYR A 93 -6.43 -13.61 3.59
C TYR A 93 -7.29 -13.09 4.76
N GLN A 94 -7.72 -11.83 4.75
CA GLN A 94 -8.50 -11.26 5.86
C GLN A 94 -9.75 -12.07 6.23
N HIS A 95 -10.40 -12.70 5.25
CA HIS A 95 -11.59 -13.53 5.45
C HIS A 95 -11.33 -14.79 6.26
N ARG A 96 -10.08 -15.29 6.28
CA ARG A 96 -9.68 -16.48 7.05
C ARG A 96 -9.34 -16.16 8.50
N PHE A 97 -8.89 -14.93 8.76
CA PHE A 97 -8.50 -14.48 10.09
C PHE A 97 -9.59 -13.66 10.80
N VAL A 98 -10.85 -13.75 10.33
CA VAL A 98 -11.98 -13.06 10.99
C VAL A 98 -12.19 -13.67 12.37
N GLY A 99 -11.99 -12.86 13.41
CA GLY A 99 -12.15 -13.27 14.81
C GLY A 99 -10.86 -13.68 15.52
N ASP A 100 -9.74 -13.76 14.81
CA ASP A 100 -8.44 -14.04 15.43
C ASP A 100 -7.86 -12.78 16.10
N LYS A 101 -7.65 -12.85 17.41
CA LYS A 101 -7.14 -11.72 18.21
C LYS A 101 -5.72 -11.32 17.81
N LEU A 102 -4.87 -12.29 17.43
CA LEU A 102 -3.50 -12.02 17.00
C LEU A 102 -3.50 -11.33 15.64
N ALA A 103 -4.40 -11.71 14.74
CA ALA A 103 -4.54 -11.06 13.43
C ALA A 103 -5.03 -9.61 13.57
N ILE A 104 -6.00 -9.38 14.44
CA ILE A 104 -6.50 -8.04 14.76
C ILE A 104 -5.40 -7.19 15.40
N ALA A 105 -4.65 -7.75 16.36
CA ALA A 105 -3.53 -7.07 17.01
C ALA A 105 -2.45 -6.70 15.99
N ALA A 106 -2.01 -7.64 15.16
CA ALA A 106 -1.00 -7.41 14.15
C ALA A 106 -1.42 -6.34 13.13
N ARG A 107 -2.68 -6.36 12.66
CA ARG A 107 -3.22 -5.32 11.78
C ARG A 107 -3.25 -3.96 12.48
N ARG A 108 -3.63 -3.90 13.76
CA ARG A 108 -3.60 -2.66 14.54
C ARG A 108 -2.18 -2.11 14.67
N ARG A 109 -1.18 -2.97 14.92
CA ARG A 109 0.24 -2.57 15.01
C ARG A 109 0.78 -2.01 13.70
N TYR A 110 0.43 -2.65 12.57
CA TYR A 110 0.80 -2.15 11.26
C TYR A 110 0.28 -0.72 11.04
N TRP A 111 -1.00 -0.48 11.34
CA TRP A 111 -1.59 0.86 11.20
C TRP A 111 -1.01 1.88 12.19
N ASP A 112 -0.82 1.50 13.44
CA ASP A 112 -0.19 2.34 14.48
C ASP A 112 1.19 2.83 14.03
N ASN A 113 2.02 1.91 13.51
CA ASN A 113 3.33 2.24 12.97
C ASN A 113 3.30 3.00 11.64
N ALA A 114 2.34 2.72 10.75
CA ALA A 114 2.20 3.41 9.47
C ALA A 114 1.66 4.84 9.59
N SER A 115 1.01 5.17 10.72
CA SER A 115 0.50 6.51 11.04
C SER A 115 1.46 7.37 11.87
N ALA A 116 2.55 6.79 12.36
CA ALA A 116 3.58 7.46 13.17
C ALA A 116 4.67 8.08 12.30
#